data_AF-A0A562WQW0-F1
#
_entry.id   AF-A0A562WQW0-F1
#
_cell.length_a   1.000
_cell.length_b   1.000
_cell.length_c   1.000
_cell.angle_alpha   90.00
_cell.angle_beta   90.00
_cell.angle_gamma   90.00
#
_symmetry.space_group_name_H-M   'P 1'
#
loop_
_entity.id
_entity.type
_entity.pdbx_description
1 polymer ?
#
loop_
_entity_poly.entity_id
_entity_poly.type
_entity_poly.pdbx_seq_one_letter_code
_entity_poly.pdbx_strand_id
1 'polypeptide(L)'
;MRDEATREAQSAAVRQASTSKAEQISTVLSAAARPSPLKPVAAETLDKCHAGATNGLFGHDEYRLTCRLSETRYFGIGDNLLDVLREVDKGAKASGLMPVTTSAIEDVERYYAANGRTEDGLLLPLPGLSYFAPGHDSPIWVGWSQVSDPLDSQSVPDLTWPTVFVEAQPVDLDALRVGPLQRHQYLVTISSGSRYYEVPWSS
;
A
#
# COMPACT_ATOMS: atom_id res chain seq x y z
N MET A 1 -10.16 -32.51 23.47
CA MET A 1 -9.60 -33.20 22.28
C MET A 1 -10.26 -32.77 20.96
N ARG A 2 -11.55 -33.02 20.69
CA ARG A 2 -12.15 -32.67 19.38
C ARG A 2 -12.20 -31.16 19.10
N ASP A 3 -12.53 -30.35 20.11
CA ASP A 3 -12.59 -28.89 19.98
C ASP A 3 -11.21 -28.23 19.86
N GLU A 4 -10.19 -28.85 20.44
CA GLU A 4 -8.80 -28.38 20.42
C GLU A 4 -8.17 -28.64 19.05
N ALA A 5 -8.33 -29.86 18.52
CA ALA A 5 -7.91 -30.20 17.16
C ALA A 5 -8.61 -29.32 16.10
N THR A 6 -9.88 -28.94 16.34
CA THR A 6 -10.61 -28.03 15.44
C THR A 6 -10.05 -26.60 15.50
N ARG A 7 -9.71 -26.09 16.70
CA ARG A 7 -9.10 -24.76 16.86
C ARG A 7 -7.69 -24.69 16.27
N GLU A 8 -6.90 -25.74 16.45
CA GLU A 8 -5.56 -25.84 15.85
C GLU A 8 -5.63 -25.86 14.33
N ALA A 9 -6.55 -26.64 13.75
CA ALA A 9 -6.76 -26.68 12.31
C ALA A 9 -7.18 -25.32 11.74
N GLN A 10 -8.09 -24.61 12.43
CA GLN A 10 -8.50 -23.25 12.07
C GLN A 10 -7.33 -22.28 12.14
N SER A 11 -6.54 -22.34 13.21
CA SER A 11 -5.35 -21.47 13.38
C SER A 11 -4.31 -21.72 12.28
N ALA A 12 -4.09 -22.99 11.90
CA ALA A 12 -3.19 -23.34 10.81
C ALA A 12 -3.70 -22.82 9.46
N ALA A 13 -5.00 -22.94 9.19
CA ALA A 13 -5.61 -22.42 7.96
C ALA A 13 -5.48 -20.88 7.87
N VAL A 14 -5.68 -20.15 8.97
CA VAL A 14 -5.50 -18.69 9.01
C VAL A 14 -4.06 -18.29 8.73
N ARG A 15 -3.08 -19.00 9.33
CA ARG A 15 -1.66 -18.74 9.05
C ARG A 15 -1.30 -19.01 7.59
N GLN A 16 -1.78 -20.11 7.02
CA GLN A 16 -1.58 -20.43 5.61
C GLN A 16 -2.19 -19.37 4.69
N ALA A 17 -3.38 -18.86 5.02
CA ALA A 17 -4.01 -17.77 4.28
C ALA A 17 -3.19 -16.48 4.35
N SER A 18 -2.68 -16.12 5.53
CA SER A 18 -1.78 -14.96 5.70
C SER A 18 -0.50 -15.10 4.86
N THR A 19 0.18 -16.25 4.92
CA THR A 19 1.38 -16.50 4.09
C THR A 19 1.09 -16.42 2.59
N SER A 20 -0.01 -17.03 2.13
CA SER A 20 -0.43 -16.97 0.72
C SER A 20 -0.70 -15.53 0.27
N LYS A 21 -1.34 -14.71 1.12
CA LYS A 21 -1.57 -13.30 0.83
C LYS A 21 -0.29 -12.47 0.84
N ALA A 22 0.66 -12.76 1.73
CA ALA A 22 1.99 -12.13 1.71
C ALA A 22 2.72 -12.40 0.39
N GLU A 23 2.68 -13.64 -0.11
CA GLU A 23 3.29 -14.01 -1.39
C GLU A 23 2.61 -13.33 -2.58
N GLN A 24 1.27 -13.24 -2.57
CA GLN A 24 0.50 -12.50 -3.58
C GLN A 24 0.87 -11.01 -3.60
N ILE A 25 0.89 -10.36 -2.42
CA ILE A 25 1.29 -8.95 -2.27
C ILE A 25 2.71 -8.75 -2.80
N SER A 26 3.67 -9.56 -2.36
CA SER A 26 5.06 -9.45 -2.80
C SER A 26 5.21 -9.63 -4.31
N THR A 27 4.41 -10.53 -4.91
CA THR A 27 4.38 -10.76 -6.36
C THR A 27 3.90 -9.52 -7.12
N VAL A 28 2.76 -8.93 -6.71
CA VAL A 28 2.20 -7.76 -7.42
C VAL A 28 3.08 -6.52 -7.24
N LEU A 29 3.67 -6.32 -6.06
CA LEU A 29 4.62 -5.23 -5.81
C LEU A 29 5.89 -5.39 -6.66
N SER A 30 6.39 -6.62 -6.79
CA SER A 30 7.55 -6.92 -7.64
C SER A 30 7.23 -6.71 -9.12
N ALA A 31 6.02 -7.04 -9.56
CA ALA A 31 5.55 -6.84 -10.92
C ALA A 31 5.49 -5.35 -11.29
N ALA A 32 4.95 -4.52 -10.39
CA ALA A 32 4.90 -3.06 -10.57
C ALA A 32 6.31 -2.43 -10.63
N ALA A 33 7.27 -2.96 -9.85
CA ALA A 33 8.65 -2.48 -9.84
C ALA A 33 9.55 -3.06 -10.96
N ARG A 34 9.06 -4.03 -11.74
CA ARG A 34 9.87 -4.96 -12.57
C ARG A 34 10.73 -4.34 -13.68
N PRO A 35 10.34 -3.26 -14.39
CA PRO A 35 11.17 -2.70 -15.45
C PRO A 35 12.28 -1.80 -14.95
N SER A 36 12.19 -1.35 -13.70
CA SER A 36 13.08 -0.34 -13.18
C SER A 36 14.19 -1.02 -12.37
N PRO A 37 15.47 -0.58 -12.47
CA PRO A 37 16.56 -1.08 -11.62
C PRO A 37 16.40 -0.72 -10.13
N LEU A 38 15.19 -0.31 -9.73
CA LEU A 38 14.83 0.08 -8.38
C LEU A 38 14.96 -1.10 -7.46
N LYS A 39 15.98 -1.02 -6.61
CA LYS A 39 16.07 -1.87 -5.43
C LYS A 39 15.39 -1.13 -4.30
N PRO A 40 14.43 -1.77 -3.60
CA PRO A 40 13.85 -1.15 -2.43
C PRO A 40 14.97 -0.90 -1.41
N VAL A 41 15.01 0.32 -0.88
CA VAL A 41 15.93 0.68 0.21
C VAL A 41 15.38 0.25 1.56
N ALA A 42 14.06 0.05 1.64
CA ALA A 42 13.36 -0.51 2.78
C ALA A 42 11.99 -1.07 2.35
N ALA A 43 11.42 -1.89 3.22
CA ALA A 43 10.04 -2.33 3.13
C ALA A 43 9.42 -2.25 4.53
N GLU A 44 8.18 -1.79 4.58
CA GLU A 44 7.32 -1.79 5.76
C GLU A 44 6.25 -2.85 5.58
N THR A 45 5.96 -3.60 6.65
CA THR A 45 4.84 -4.54 6.69
C THR A 45 3.93 -4.22 7.86
N LEU A 46 2.63 -4.45 7.65
CA LEU A 46 1.61 -4.31 8.67
C LEU A 46 0.61 -5.45 8.52
N ASP A 47 0.53 -6.29 9.53
CA ASP A 47 -0.53 -7.26 9.74
C ASP A 47 -1.41 -6.78 10.90
N LYS A 48 -2.71 -6.63 10.64
CA LYS A 48 -3.64 -6.07 11.61
C LYS A 48 -4.98 -6.76 11.54
N CYS A 49 -5.50 -7.13 12.72
CA CYS A 49 -6.87 -7.57 12.88
C CYS A 49 -7.67 -6.58 13.72
N HIS A 50 -8.89 -6.33 13.29
CA HIS A 50 -9.86 -5.52 14.01
C HIS A 50 -11.09 -6.36 14.32
N ALA A 51 -11.68 -6.14 15.50
CA ALA A 51 -12.94 -6.75 15.91
C ALA A 51 -13.98 -5.68 16.23
N GLY A 52 -15.26 -5.96 15.98
CA GLY A 52 -16.36 -5.13 16.49
C GLY A 52 -17.42 -4.73 15.47
N ALA A 53 -18.53 -4.20 15.99
CA ALA A 53 -19.61 -3.60 15.20
C ALA A 53 -19.47 -2.08 15.28
N THR A 54 -19.68 -1.36 14.18
CA THR A 54 -19.41 0.08 14.08
C THR A 54 -20.40 0.98 14.81
N ASN A 55 -21.32 0.44 15.64
CA ASN A 55 -22.40 1.21 16.29
C ASN A 55 -23.09 2.23 15.36
N GLY A 56 -23.15 1.95 14.05
CA GLY A 56 -23.77 2.82 13.04
C GLY A 56 -22.95 4.03 12.56
N LEU A 57 -21.70 4.24 12.98
CA LEU A 57 -20.87 5.38 12.52
C LEU A 57 -20.32 5.19 11.09
N PHE A 58 -20.14 3.94 10.69
CA PHE A 58 -19.91 3.55 9.31
C PHE A 58 -20.94 2.49 8.99
N GLY A 59 -21.95 2.83 8.18
CA GLY A 59 -22.91 1.83 7.71
C GLY A 59 -22.15 0.70 7.03
N HIS A 60 -22.47 -0.54 7.42
CA HIS A 60 -22.10 -1.78 6.72
C HIS A 60 -20.69 -2.35 6.95
N ASP A 61 -20.24 -2.56 8.19
CA ASP A 61 -19.28 -3.66 8.39
C ASP A 61 -20.03 -4.95 8.71
N GLU A 62 -20.07 -5.86 7.73
CA GLU A 62 -20.75 -7.16 7.81
C GLU A 62 -19.97 -8.17 8.66
N TYR A 63 -18.74 -7.83 9.07
CA TYR A 63 -17.82 -8.73 9.75
C TYR A 63 -17.61 -8.41 11.23
N ARG A 64 -17.53 -9.46 12.06
CA ARG A 64 -17.16 -9.44 13.47
C ARG A 64 -15.65 -9.35 13.68
N LEU A 65 -14.87 -9.94 12.78
CA LEU A 65 -13.41 -9.90 12.78
C LEU A 65 -12.94 -9.80 11.34
N THR A 66 -12.03 -8.88 11.07
CA THR A 66 -11.37 -8.72 9.77
C THR A 66 -9.88 -8.57 9.98
N CYS A 67 -9.07 -9.36 9.28
CA CYS A 67 -7.61 -9.26 9.29
C CYS A 67 -7.05 -8.91 7.91
N ARG A 68 -6.08 -8.00 7.90
CA ARG A 68 -5.47 -7.47 6.68
C ARG A 68 -3.96 -7.45 6.82
N LEU A 69 -3.29 -7.77 5.72
CA LEU A 69 -1.86 -7.61 5.55
C LEU A 69 -1.61 -6.50 4.53
N SER A 70 -0.59 -5.68 4.74
CA SER A 70 -0.10 -4.72 3.77
C SER A 70 1.43 -4.64 3.77
N GLU A 71 1.99 -4.33 2.61
CA GLU A 71 3.41 -4.06 2.42
C GLU A 71 3.58 -2.76 1.63
N THR A 72 4.53 -1.93 2.06
CA THR A 72 4.98 -0.73 1.37
C THR A 72 6.47 -0.84 1.10
N ARG A 73 6.88 -0.71 -0.16
CA ARG A 73 8.29 -0.67 -0.56
C ARG A 73 8.73 0.75 -0.84
N TYR A 74 9.89 1.12 -0.32
CA TYR A 74 10.48 2.45 -0.43
C TYR A 74 11.65 2.44 -1.39
N PHE A 75 11.70 3.41 -2.30
CA PHE A 75 12.73 3.53 -3.33
C PHE A 75 13.30 4.95 -3.34
N GLY A 76 14.62 5.07 -3.22
CA GLY A 76 15.31 6.37 -3.39
C GLY A 76 15.56 6.65 -4.86
N ILE A 77 15.14 7.83 -5.32
CA ILE A 77 15.29 8.28 -6.71
C ILE A 77 16.10 9.59 -6.77
N GLY A 78 16.96 9.70 -7.80
CA GLY A 78 17.64 10.95 -8.15
C GLY A 78 16.68 12.00 -8.71
N ASP A 79 17.14 12.82 -9.65
CA ASP A 79 16.35 13.90 -10.26
C ASP A 79 15.37 13.43 -11.37
N ASN A 80 15.43 12.16 -11.75
CA ASN A 80 14.69 11.58 -12.88
C ASN A 80 13.34 10.94 -12.50
N LEU A 81 12.61 11.53 -11.55
CA LEU A 81 11.34 10.98 -11.03
C LEU A 81 10.34 10.61 -12.13
N LEU A 82 10.11 11.50 -13.09
CA LEU A 82 9.13 11.28 -14.17
C LEU A 82 9.47 10.05 -15.02
N ASP A 83 10.74 9.84 -15.34
CA ASP A 83 11.19 8.67 -16.11
C ASP A 83 11.03 7.38 -15.30
N VAL A 84 11.28 7.46 -13.99
CA VAL A 84 11.05 6.33 -13.08
C VAL A 84 9.56 5.97 -13.03
N LEU A 85 8.66 6.95 -12.90
CA LEU A 85 7.23 6.71 -12.87
C LEU A 85 6.71 6.15 -14.20
N ARG A 86 7.27 6.58 -15.34
CA ARG A 86 6.98 5.99 -16.67
C ARG A 86 7.38 4.52 -16.76
N GLU A 87 8.56 4.16 -16.25
CA GLU A 87 9.00 2.77 -16.25
C GLU A 87 8.16 1.90 -15.30
N VAL A 88 7.76 2.43 -14.14
CA VAL A 88 6.80 1.75 -13.25
C VAL A 88 5.46 1.50 -13.97
N ASP A 89 4.91 2.52 -14.64
CA ASP A 89 3.65 2.39 -15.38
C ASP A 89 3.73 1.37 -16.51
N LYS A 90 4.79 1.43 -17.31
CA LYS A 90 5.08 0.45 -18.37
C LYS A 90 5.20 -0.96 -17.81
N GLY A 91 5.77 -1.14 -16.63
CA GLY A 91 5.94 -2.43 -15.95
C GLY A 91 4.67 -3.02 -15.42
N ALA A 92 3.88 -2.18 -14.77
CA ALA A 92 2.56 -2.51 -14.31
C ALA A 92 1.72 -3.01 -15.48
N LYS A 93 1.64 -2.22 -16.58
CA LYS A 93 0.92 -2.57 -17.80
C LYS A 93 1.44 -3.87 -18.45
N ALA A 94 2.77 -4.02 -18.58
CA ALA A 94 3.37 -5.23 -19.15
C ALA A 94 3.14 -6.49 -18.29
N SER A 95 2.90 -6.31 -16.98
CA SER A 95 2.56 -7.38 -16.05
C SER A 95 1.06 -7.66 -15.96
N GLY A 96 0.25 -7.02 -16.81
CA GLY A 96 -1.21 -7.19 -16.81
C GLY A 96 -1.95 -6.45 -15.69
N LEU A 97 -1.30 -5.51 -15.01
CA LEU A 97 -1.96 -4.63 -14.05
C LEU A 97 -2.77 -3.56 -14.79
N MET A 98 -4.00 -3.34 -14.34
CA MET A 98 -4.94 -2.41 -14.97
C MET A 98 -4.99 -1.11 -14.19
N PRO A 99 -4.80 0.07 -14.81
CA PRO A 99 -4.92 1.34 -14.08
C PRO A 99 -6.32 1.52 -13.50
N VAL A 100 -6.41 2.08 -12.30
CA VAL A 100 -7.67 2.62 -11.77
C VAL A 100 -8.10 3.76 -12.70
N THR A 101 -9.39 3.92 -12.96
CA THR A 101 -9.97 4.80 -14.02
C THR A 101 -9.50 6.26 -14.04
N THR A 102 -8.85 6.75 -12.98
CA THR A 102 -8.30 8.11 -12.83
C THR A 102 -6.78 8.15 -12.62
N SER A 103 -6.08 7.01 -12.75
CA SER A 103 -4.64 6.90 -12.58
C SER A 103 -4.00 6.74 -13.94
N ALA A 104 -3.48 7.84 -14.47
CA ALA A 104 -2.81 7.88 -15.76
C ALA A 104 -1.45 8.55 -15.57
N ILE A 105 -0.37 7.96 -16.11
CA ILE A 105 0.94 8.62 -16.15
C ILE A 105 0.83 10.01 -16.83
N GLU A 106 -0.13 10.16 -17.72
CA GLU A 106 -0.51 11.40 -18.40
C GLU A 106 -0.98 12.51 -17.43
N ASP A 107 -1.65 12.17 -16.32
CA ASP A 107 -2.07 13.16 -15.31
C ASP A 107 -0.88 13.61 -14.46
N VAL A 108 0.07 12.71 -14.20
CA VAL A 108 1.35 13.04 -13.57
C VAL A 108 2.17 13.97 -14.46
N GLU A 109 2.26 13.66 -15.75
CA GLU A 109 2.94 14.50 -16.73
C GLU A 109 2.30 15.89 -16.82
N ARG A 110 0.97 15.97 -16.83
CA ARG A 110 0.25 17.24 -16.83
C ARG A 110 0.51 18.05 -15.56
N TYR A 111 0.52 17.40 -14.40
CA TYR A 111 0.84 18.05 -13.13
C TYR A 111 2.24 18.69 -13.16
N TYR A 112 3.26 17.96 -13.61
CA TYR A 112 4.62 18.47 -13.70
C TYR A 112 4.79 19.54 -14.78
N ALA A 113 4.15 19.38 -15.94
CA ALA A 113 4.14 20.41 -16.99
C ALA A 113 3.53 21.73 -16.50
N ALA A 114 2.56 21.67 -15.59
CA ALA A 114 1.91 22.83 -14.98
C ALA A 114 2.58 23.31 -13.67
N ASN A 115 3.75 22.77 -13.31
CA ASN A 115 4.44 23.04 -12.04
C ASN A 115 3.54 22.88 -10.81
N GLY A 116 2.65 21.89 -10.84
CA GLY A 116 1.71 21.58 -9.77
C GLY A 116 0.63 22.64 -9.55
N ARG A 117 0.31 23.45 -10.57
CA ARG A 117 -0.71 24.50 -10.46
C ARG A 117 -1.71 24.50 -11.61
N THR A 118 -2.91 25.01 -11.37
CA THR A 118 -3.86 25.38 -12.43
C THR A 118 -3.40 26.64 -13.16
N GLU A 119 -4.03 26.95 -14.29
CA GLU A 119 -3.79 28.21 -15.03
C GLU A 119 -4.02 29.45 -14.15
N ASP A 120 -5.00 29.39 -13.24
CA ASP A 120 -5.30 30.43 -12.26
C ASP A 120 -4.36 30.45 -11.03
N GLY A 121 -3.32 29.60 -11.03
CA GLY A 121 -2.27 29.57 -10.01
C GLY A 121 -2.58 28.79 -8.73
N LEU A 122 -3.74 28.11 -8.66
CA LEU A 122 -4.12 27.25 -7.53
C LEU A 122 -3.29 25.97 -7.52
N LEU A 123 -2.93 25.47 -6.34
CA LEU A 123 -2.21 24.19 -6.21
C LEU A 123 -3.10 23.03 -6.67
N LEU A 124 -2.57 22.22 -7.57
CA LEU A 124 -3.18 20.94 -7.95
C LEU A 124 -2.90 19.91 -6.85
N PRO A 125 -3.84 18.99 -6.57
CA PRO A 125 -3.54 17.83 -5.76
C PRO A 125 -2.44 17.02 -6.46
N LEU A 126 -1.51 16.48 -5.68
CA LEU A 126 -0.48 15.58 -6.22
C LEU A 126 -1.20 14.34 -6.79
N PRO A 127 -1.05 14.05 -8.10
CA PRO A 127 -1.61 12.82 -8.65
C PRO A 127 -0.89 11.62 -8.07
N GLY A 128 -1.52 10.45 -8.11
CA GLY A 128 -0.91 9.17 -7.77
C GLY A 128 -1.11 8.18 -8.91
N LEU A 129 -0.28 7.13 -8.96
CA LEU A 129 -0.57 5.99 -9.83
C LEU A 129 -1.20 4.87 -8.99
N SER A 130 -2.17 4.18 -9.54
CA SER A 130 -2.83 3.06 -8.92
C SER A 130 -3.30 2.04 -9.94
N TYR A 131 -3.17 0.77 -9.58
CA TYR A 131 -3.47 -0.35 -10.46
C TYR A 131 -4.23 -1.47 -9.74
N PHE A 132 -5.05 -2.20 -10.46
CA PHE A 132 -5.65 -3.47 -10.03
C PHE A 132 -4.90 -4.64 -10.64
N ALA A 133 -4.64 -5.66 -9.83
CA ALA A 133 -4.23 -6.98 -10.29
C ALA A 133 -5.45 -7.91 -10.33
N PRO A 134 -5.65 -8.71 -11.41
CA PRO A 134 -6.70 -9.71 -11.45
C PRO A 134 -6.62 -10.67 -10.25
N GLY A 135 -7.74 -10.84 -9.53
CA GLY A 135 -7.80 -11.71 -8.35
C GLY A 135 -7.17 -11.15 -7.07
N HIS A 136 -6.70 -9.90 -7.10
CA HIS A 136 -6.19 -9.17 -5.93
C HIS A 136 -7.25 -8.16 -5.45
N ASP A 137 -7.50 -8.12 -4.14
CA ASP A 137 -8.63 -7.42 -3.54
C ASP A 137 -8.32 -5.96 -3.16
N SER A 138 -7.04 -5.57 -3.16
CA SER A 138 -6.64 -4.18 -2.96
C SER A 138 -5.88 -3.63 -4.18
N PRO A 139 -6.03 -2.34 -4.48
CA PRO A 139 -5.17 -1.69 -5.47
C PRO A 139 -3.70 -1.71 -5.04
N ILE A 140 -2.83 -1.66 -6.05
CA ILE A 140 -1.42 -1.32 -5.92
C ILE A 140 -1.34 0.20 -6.06
N TRP A 141 -0.77 0.89 -5.07
CA TRP A 141 -0.58 2.34 -5.09
C TRP A 141 0.88 2.67 -5.32
N VAL A 142 1.13 3.70 -6.12
CA VAL A 142 2.45 4.31 -6.30
C VAL A 142 2.35 5.76 -5.87
N GLY A 143 3.03 6.09 -4.78
CA GLY A 143 3.16 7.44 -4.26
C GLY A 143 4.58 7.96 -4.44
N TRP A 144 4.75 9.27 -4.34
CA TRP A 144 6.07 9.89 -4.29
C TRP A 144 6.03 11.20 -3.51
N SER A 145 7.19 11.59 -2.99
CA SER A 145 7.42 12.87 -2.33
C SER A 145 8.87 13.29 -2.51
N GLN A 146 9.18 14.57 -2.27
CA GLN A 146 10.57 14.97 -2.07
C GLN A 146 11.06 14.38 -0.75
N VAL A 147 12.32 13.97 -0.69
CA VAL A 147 12.92 13.45 0.54
C VAL A 147 12.82 14.48 1.68
N SER A 148 12.81 15.78 1.35
CA SER A 148 12.65 16.91 2.28
C SER A 148 11.21 17.21 2.71
N ASP A 149 10.19 16.66 2.06
CA ASP A 149 8.79 16.97 2.41
C ASP A 149 8.49 16.51 3.84
N PRO A 150 7.67 17.23 4.63
CA PRO A 150 7.25 16.73 5.93
C PRO A 150 6.67 15.33 5.78
N LEU A 151 7.14 14.38 6.60
CA LEU A 151 6.47 13.09 6.67
C LEU A 151 5.19 13.35 7.43
N ASP A 152 4.07 13.27 6.75
CA ASP A 152 2.80 13.19 7.43
C ASP A 152 2.82 11.90 8.24
N SER A 153 3.08 12.03 9.54
CA SER A 153 2.51 11.11 10.50
C SER A 153 1.01 11.34 10.37
N GLN A 154 0.34 10.62 9.47
CA GLN A 154 -1.11 10.60 9.48
C GLN A 154 -1.50 10.27 10.91
N SER A 155 -2.17 11.21 11.57
CA SER A 155 -2.83 10.94 12.84
C SER A 155 -3.72 9.74 12.55
N VAL A 156 -3.35 8.58 13.10
CA VAL A 156 -4.18 7.38 13.01
C VAL A 156 -5.54 7.84 13.52
N PRO A 157 -6.59 7.86 12.67
CA PRO A 157 -7.92 8.22 13.14
C PRO A 157 -8.18 7.39 14.37
N ASP A 158 -8.81 7.93 15.41
CA ASP A 158 -9.25 7.12 16.56
C ASP A 158 -10.13 6.00 16.02
N LEU A 159 -9.54 4.83 15.81
CA LEU A 159 -10.22 3.69 15.22
C LEU A 159 -11.16 3.18 16.30
N THR A 160 -12.46 3.27 16.06
CA THR A 160 -13.53 2.77 16.92
C THR A 160 -13.59 1.23 17.00
N TRP A 161 -12.65 0.53 16.34
CA TRP A 161 -12.54 -0.92 16.37
C TRP A 161 -11.35 -1.28 17.25
N PRO A 162 -11.51 -2.06 18.34
CA PRO A 162 -10.37 -2.58 19.07
C PRO A 162 -9.48 -3.35 18.08
N THR A 163 -8.24 -2.88 17.95
CA THR A 163 -7.17 -3.65 17.32
C THR A 163 -6.88 -4.82 18.24
N VAL A 164 -7.26 -6.02 17.84
CA VAL A 164 -7.10 -7.23 18.65
C VAL A 164 -5.80 -7.95 18.35
N PHE A 165 -5.19 -7.64 17.21
CA PHE A 165 -3.87 -8.11 16.81
C PHE A 165 -3.21 -7.04 15.92
N VAL A 166 -1.93 -6.81 16.16
CA VAL A 166 -1.07 -6.02 15.28
C VAL A 166 0.34 -6.59 15.33
N GLU A 167 0.90 -6.87 14.16
CA GLU A 167 2.31 -7.13 13.95
C GLU A 167 2.78 -6.20 12.85
N ALA A 168 3.75 -5.35 13.16
CA ALA A 168 4.24 -4.35 12.23
C ALA A 168 5.76 -4.36 12.22
N GLN A 169 6.32 -4.20 11.03
CA GLN A 169 7.73 -3.87 10.83
C GLN A 169 7.78 -2.47 10.24
N PRO A 170 7.61 -1.41 11.06
CA PRO A 170 7.63 -0.04 10.58
C PRO A 170 9.02 0.33 10.06
N VAL A 171 9.05 1.26 9.12
CA VAL A 171 10.28 1.85 8.61
C VAL A 171 10.52 3.18 9.31
N ASP A 172 11.71 3.36 9.88
CA ASP A 172 12.17 4.66 10.37
C ASP A 172 12.56 5.53 9.18
N LEU A 173 11.61 6.37 8.77
CA LEU A 173 11.77 7.25 7.61
C LEU A 173 12.82 8.34 7.84
N ASP A 174 13.07 8.75 9.09
CA ASP A 174 14.15 9.68 9.42
C ASP A 174 15.51 9.00 9.29
N ALA A 175 15.64 7.74 9.73
CA ALA A 175 16.83 6.94 9.47
C ALA A 175 17.08 6.72 7.96
N LEU A 176 16.02 6.52 7.17
CA LEU A 176 16.17 6.43 5.71
C LEU A 176 16.75 7.72 5.12
N ARG A 177 16.27 8.89 5.55
CA ARG A 177 16.74 10.21 5.09
C ARG A 177 18.20 10.46 5.37
N VAL A 178 18.63 10.19 6.60
CA VAL A 178 20.02 10.44 7.02
C VAL A 178 20.99 9.36 6.52
N GLY A 179 20.48 8.26 5.96
CA GLY A 179 21.27 7.14 5.44
C GLY A 179 20.99 6.86 3.95
N PRO A 180 20.28 5.76 3.60
CA PRO A 180 20.10 5.33 2.21
C PRO A 180 19.54 6.37 1.24
N LEU A 181 18.71 7.31 1.71
CA LEU A 181 18.11 8.38 0.90
C LEU A 181 18.94 9.66 0.85
N GLN A 182 20.08 9.76 1.56
CA GLN A 182 20.85 10.99 1.68
C GLN A 182 21.29 11.58 0.32
N ARG A 183 21.46 10.73 -0.70
CA ARG A 183 21.85 11.12 -2.06
C ARG A 183 20.69 11.16 -3.05
N HIS A 184 19.47 10.91 -2.58
CA HIS A 184 18.26 10.85 -3.39
C HIS A 184 17.45 12.14 -3.18
N GLN A 185 16.79 12.60 -4.25
CA GLN A 185 15.95 13.79 -4.22
C GLN A 185 14.50 13.44 -3.93
N TYR A 186 14.04 12.28 -4.42
CA TYR A 186 12.68 11.81 -4.23
C TYR A 186 12.64 10.45 -3.55
N LEU A 187 11.55 10.23 -2.83
CA LEU A 187 11.14 8.94 -2.30
C LEU A 187 9.94 8.48 -3.10
N VAL A 188 10.01 7.29 -3.69
CA VAL A 188 8.87 6.62 -4.31
C VAL A 188 8.43 5.48 -3.40
N THR A 189 7.12 5.33 -3.22
CA THR A 189 6.51 4.21 -2.52
C THR A 189 5.68 3.38 -3.48
N ILE A 190 5.77 2.06 -3.37
CA ILE A 190 4.83 1.14 -4.02
C ILE A 190 4.23 0.28 -2.91
N SER A 191 2.92 0.35 -2.74
CA SER A 191 2.22 -0.33 -1.65
C SER A 191 1.00 -1.11 -2.11
N SER A 192 0.67 -2.16 -1.38
CA SER A 192 -0.57 -2.91 -1.57
C SER A 192 -0.93 -3.65 -0.28
N GLY A 193 -2.14 -4.17 -0.24
CA GLY A 193 -2.60 -5.00 0.87
C GLY A 193 -3.56 -6.09 0.41
N SER A 194 -4.01 -6.90 1.36
CA SER A 194 -5.03 -7.91 1.11
C SER A 194 -5.69 -8.32 2.41
N ARG A 195 -6.99 -8.61 2.34
CA ARG A 195 -7.70 -9.33 3.41
C ARG A 195 -7.37 -10.81 3.32
N TYR A 196 -7.02 -11.42 4.45
CA TYR A 196 -6.73 -12.86 4.52
C TYR A 196 -7.67 -13.63 5.44
N TYR A 197 -8.43 -12.94 6.29
CA TYR A 197 -9.40 -13.57 7.18
C TYR A 197 -10.56 -12.63 7.51
N GLU A 198 -11.78 -13.16 7.47
CA GLU A 198 -12.98 -12.46 7.87
C GLU A 198 -14.00 -13.42 8.50
N VAL A 199 -14.77 -12.93 9.47
CA VAL A 199 -15.84 -13.67 10.13
C VAL A 199 -17.09 -12.80 10.14
N PRO A 200 -18.17 -13.15 9.43
CA PRO A 200 -19.38 -12.35 9.39
C PRO A 200 -20.10 -12.32 10.75
N TRP A 201 -20.88 -11.28 11.00
CA TRP A 201 -21.89 -11.31 12.06
C TRP A 201 -22.95 -12.37 11.74
N SER A 202 -23.40 -13.12 12.75
CA SER A 202 -24.56 -13.98 12.60
C SER A 202 -25.80 -13.11 12.37
N SER A 203 -26.50 -13.34 11.25
CA SER A 203 -27.81 -12.75 10.95
C SER A 203 -28.88 -13.14 11.95
#